data_AF-A0A2S5GIZ9-F1
#
_entry.id   AF-A0A2S5GIZ9-F1
#
_cell.length_a   1.000
_cell.length_b   1.000
_cell.length_c   1.000
_cell.angle_alpha   90.00
_cell.angle_beta   90.00
_cell.angle_gamma   90.00
#
_symmetry.space_group_name_H-M   'P 1'
#
loop_
_entity.id
_entity.type
_entity.pdbx_description
1 polymer ?
#
loop_
_entity_poly.entity_id
_entity_poly.type
_entity_poly.pdbx_seq_one_letter_code
_entity_poly.pdbx_strand_id
1 'polypeptide(L)' 'MNTWPYPDFPPAEFRALSEADKELCITMIRAFCAEIALQEARGMRPDPNE' A
#
# COMPACT_ATOMS: atom_id res chain seq x y z
N MET A 1 -8.75 -4.13 18.66
CA MET A 1 -9.35 -3.93 17.32
C MET A 1 -8.46 -2.98 16.57
N ASN A 2 -7.93 -3.38 15.40
CA ASN A 2 -7.05 -2.59 14.55
C ASN A 2 -7.79 -1.35 14.03
N THR A 3 -7.77 -0.26 14.80
CA THR A 3 -8.30 1.03 14.37
C THR A 3 -7.27 1.62 13.42
N TRP A 4 -7.61 1.69 12.14
CA TRP A 4 -6.80 2.37 11.14
C TRP A 4 -6.65 3.84 11.57
N PRO A 5 -5.45 4.45 11.50
CA PRO A 5 -5.23 5.81 11.99
C PRO A 5 -6.02 6.88 11.22
N TYR A 6 -6.55 6.51 10.05
CA TYR A 6 -7.37 7.35 9.21
C TYR A 6 -8.83 6.89 9.27
N PRO A 7 -9.74 7.65 9.90
CA PRO A 7 -11.12 7.23 10.12
C PRO A 7 -11.90 7.05 8.82
N ASP A 8 -11.54 7.77 7.76
CA ASP A 8 -12.20 7.72 6.46
C ASP A 8 -11.59 6.71 5.49
N PHE A 9 -10.61 5.92 5.94
CA PHE A 9 -9.98 4.89 5.12
C PHE A 9 -10.63 3.51 5.35
N PRO A 10 -10.85 2.70 4.29
CA PRO A 10 -10.63 3.03 2.89
C PRO A 10 -11.68 4.02 2.36
N PRO A 11 -11.35 4.85 1.34
CA PRO A 11 -12.27 5.80 0.74
C PRO A 11 -13.55 5.13 0.20
N ALA A 12 -14.63 5.91 0.07
CA ALA A 12 -15.92 5.39 -0.42
C ALA A 12 -15.80 4.82 -1.85
N GLU A 13 -14.95 5.42 -2.66
CA GLU A 13 -14.62 5.01 -4.02
C GLU A 13 -14.02 3.60 -4.05
N PHE A 14 -13.10 3.30 -3.12
CA PHE A 14 -12.53 1.97 -2.98
C PHE A 14 -13.57 0.94 -2.56
N ARG A 15 -14.49 1.31 -1.67
CA ARG A 15 -15.60 0.44 -1.26
C ARG A 15 -16.56 0.13 -2.41
N ALA A 16 -16.74 1.05 -3.35
CA ALA A 16 -17.58 0.91 -4.52
C ALA A 16 -17.00 0.00 -5.63
N LEU A 17 -15.71 -0.34 -5.57
CA LEU A 17 -15.07 -1.24 -6.53
C LEU A 17 -15.65 -2.66 -6.51
N SER A 18 -15.50 -3.36 -7.63
CA SER A 18 -15.75 -4.80 -7.70
C SER A 18 -14.80 -5.57 -6.78
N GLU A 19 -15.15 -6.81 -6.44
CA GLU A 19 -14.27 -7.67 -5.63
C GLU A 19 -12.93 -7.94 -6.32
N ALA A 20 -12.96 -8.23 -7.62
CA ALA A 20 -11.75 -8.44 -8.43
C ALA A 20 -10.83 -7.21 -8.44
N ASP A 21 -11.39 -6.00 -8.56
CA ASP A 21 -10.60 -4.77 -8.54
C ASP A 21 -9.99 -4.51 -7.16
N LYS A 22 -10.72 -4.81 -6.07
CA LYS A 22 -10.20 -4.71 -4.70
C LYS A 22 -9.02 -5.66 -4.49
N GLU A 23 -9.14 -6.90 -4.96
CA GLU A 23 -8.06 -7.88 -4.91
C GLU A 23 -6.82 -7.44 -5.71
N LEU A 24 -7.05 -6.87 -6.90
CA LEU A 24 -5.98 -6.31 -7.72
C LEU A 24 -5.27 -5.15 -7.00
N CYS A 25 -6.01 -4.21 -6.43
CA CYS A 25 -5.44 -3.10 -5.66
C CYS A 25 -4.60 -3.60 -4.47
N ILE A 26 -5.12 -4.56 -3.70
CA ILE A 26 -4.38 -5.15 -2.56
C ILE A 26 -3.09 -5.83 -3.05
N THR A 27 -3.16 -6.54 -4.18
CA THR A 27 -1.99 -7.19 -4.80
C THR A 27 -0.93 -6.18 -5.21
N MET A 28 -1.34 -5.08 -5.86
CA MET A 28 -0.42 -4.00 -6.24
C MET A 28 0.23 -3.34 -5.03
N ILE A 29 -0.54 -3.04 -3.98
CA ILE A 29 -0.01 -2.48 -2.73
C ILE A 29 1.04 -3.42 -2.12
N ARG A 30 0.77 -4.72 -2.08
CA ARG A 30 1.73 -5.72 -1.57
C ARG A 30 3.01 -5.78 -2.40
N ALA A 31 2.88 -5.77 -3.73
CA ALA A 31 4.04 -5.78 -4.63
C ALA A 31 4.91 -4.53 -4.43
N PHE A 32 4.28 -3.35 -4.33
CA PHE A 32 4.97 -2.09 -4.08
C PHE A 32 5.71 -2.11 -2.73
N CYS A 33 5.07 -2.57 -1.66
CA CYS A 33 5.73 -2.71 -0.35
C CYS A 33 6.91 -3.69 -0.38
N ALA A 34 6.79 -4.80 -1.12
CA ALA A 34 7.86 -5.78 -1.26
C ALA A 34 9.05 -5.22 -2.05
N GLU A 35 8.78 -4.44 -3.10
CA GLU A 35 9.81 -3.74 -3.87
C GLU A 35 10.57 -2.74 -3.00
N ILE A 36 9.85 -1.92 -2.23
CA ILE A 36 10.44 -0.99 -1.27
C ILE A 36 11.39 -1.72 -0.31
N ALA A 37 10.91 -2.80 0.31
CA ALA A 37 11.71 -3.56 1.27
C ALA A 37 12.97 -4.14 0.61
N LEU A 38 12.88 -4.54 -0.66
CA LEU A 38 14.03 -5.03 -1.43
C LEU A 38 15.05 -3.92 -1.72
N GLN A 39 14.58 -2.73 -2.09
CA GLN A 39 15.45 -1.57 -2.34
C GLN A 39 16.17 -1.13 -1.06
N GLU A 40 15.47 -1.11 0.07
CA GLU A 40 16.04 -0.81 1.39
C GLU A 40 17.08 -1.84 1.81
N ALA A 41 16.79 -3.14 1.66
CA ALA A 41 17.73 -4.21 1.96
C ALA A 41 19.01 -4.15 1.11
N ARG A 42 18.94 -3.53 -0.07
CA ARG A 42 20.09 -3.32 -0.97
C ARG A 42 20.79 -1.97 -0.78
N GLY A 43 20.32 -1.12 0.14
CA GLY A 43 20.84 0.25 0.29
C GLY A 43 20.62 1.13 -0.94
N MET A 44 19.62 0.78 -1.77
CA MET A 44 19.32 1.48 -3.03
C MET A 44 18.24 2.55 -2.88
N ARG A 45 17.59 2.62 -1.72
CA ARG A 45 16.60 3.66 -1.43
C ARG A 45 17.33 4.90 -0.93
N PRO A 46 17.35 6.02 -1.68
CA PRO A 46 17.94 7.26 -1.18
C PRO A 46 17.16 7.76 0.04
N ASP A 47 17.85 8.41 0.97
CA ASP A 47 17.19 9.05 2.11
C ASP A 47 16.21 10.08 1.54
N PRO A 48 14.92 10.06 1.89
CA PRO A 48 13.98 11.08 1.45
C PRO A 48 14.33 12.50 1.95
N ASN A 49 15.37 12.65 2.78
CA ASN A 49 15.88 13.93 3.28
C ASN A 49 17.29 14.31 2.78
N GLU A 50 17.88 13.52 1.86
CA GLU A 50 19.09 13.91 1.12
C GLU A 50 18.76 14.69 -0.16
#